data_AF-A0A353YYL5-F1
#
_entry.id   AF-A0A353YYL5-F1
#
_cell.length_a   1.000
_cell.length_b   1.000
_cell.length_c   1.000
_cell.angle_alpha   90.00
_cell.angle_beta   90.00
_cell.angle_gamma   90.00
#
_symmetry.space_group_name_H-M   'P 1'
#
loop_
_entity.id
_entity.type
_entity.pdbx_description
1 polymer ?
#
loop_
_entity_poly.entity_id
_entity_poly.type
_entity_poly.pdbx_seq_one_letter_code
_entity_poly.pdbx_strand_id
1 'polypeptide(L)'
;MNIIKNKTTRALILIMGAFVIIAIVIAKNYYSKKNASIDPRIVEARELYEKYNQFAETSQLDSVFHLLNQIEAVYAGIPHYKKSFEVGVLYNNRAATYLTLALYSPVLSADTIAVDSLMARAEKYVQTSIHLYTNWLSEFEELSEAAIQSLITDTFKIGLSHFTQEEQEQFLTHRISEIQDAQIETPRRLSVSYTNLGIIFRYRENLEEAAECYIKALELWDQNLTAENNLNKLLGKPLKKRTILQKLFPPERK
;
A
#
# COMPACT_ATOMS: atom_id res chain seq x y z
N MET A 1 9.85 -49.20 -5.27
CA MET A 1 8.74 -49.48 -6.21
C MET A 1 9.01 -48.71 -7.51
N ASN A 2 9.23 -49.43 -8.61
CA ASN A 2 9.90 -48.90 -9.81
C ASN A 2 8.89 -48.17 -10.71
N ILE A 3 8.44 -46.97 -10.29
CA ILE A 3 7.50 -46.08 -11.02
C ILE A 3 8.01 -45.81 -12.45
N ILE A 4 9.32 -45.91 -12.63
CA ILE A 4 10.01 -45.72 -13.89
C ILE A 4 9.81 -46.92 -14.83
N LYS A 5 9.25 -48.10 -14.49
CA LYS A 5 9.14 -49.18 -15.50
C LYS A 5 7.97 -49.02 -16.50
N ASN A 6 6.93 -48.26 -16.16
CA ASN A 6 5.73 -48.15 -17.00
C ASN A 6 5.87 -47.04 -18.05
N LYS A 7 5.76 -47.39 -19.34
CA LYS A 7 5.86 -46.45 -20.47
C LYS A 7 4.82 -45.34 -20.40
N THR A 8 3.58 -45.66 -20.00
CA THR A 8 2.51 -44.65 -19.91
C THR A 8 2.77 -43.68 -18.77
N THR A 9 3.24 -44.17 -17.61
CA THR A 9 3.63 -43.32 -16.49
C THR A 9 4.81 -42.42 -16.83
N ARG A 10 5.84 -42.91 -17.55
CA ARG A 10 6.94 -42.06 -18.05
C ARG A 10 6.45 -40.98 -19.01
N ALA A 11 5.60 -41.35 -19.97
CA ALA A 11 5.03 -40.39 -20.92
C ALA A 11 4.22 -39.30 -20.21
N LEU A 12 3.40 -39.67 -19.22
CA LEU A 12 2.65 -38.73 -18.41
C LEU A 12 3.56 -37.78 -17.63
N ILE A 13 4.62 -38.30 -16.98
CA ILE A 13 5.60 -37.47 -16.25
C ILE A 13 6.31 -36.50 -17.20
N LEU A 14 6.69 -36.95 -18.40
CA LEU A 14 7.32 -36.08 -19.40
C LEU A 14 6.36 -34.98 -19.90
N ILE A 15 5.09 -35.32 -20.14
CA ILE A 15 4.08 -34.35 -20.55
C ILE A 15 3.83 -33.33 -19.43
N MET A 16 3.66 -33.78 -18.18
CA MET A 16 3.50 -32.89 -17.04
C MET A 16 4.72 -32.00 -16.82
N GLY A 17 5.94 -32.57 -16.92
CA GLY A 17 7.18 -31.82 -16.83
C GLY A 17 7.31 -30.76 -17.94
N ALA A 18 6.99 -31.12 -19.18
CA ALA A 18 6.96 -30.18 -20.30
C ALA A 18 5.93 -29.07 -20.08
N PHE A 19 4.74 -29.40 -19.59
CA PHE A 19 3.70 -28.41 -19.28
C PHE A 19 4.15 -27.42 -18.20
N VAL A 20 4.78 -27.91 -17.12
CA VAL A 20 5.35 -27.05 -16.06
C VAL A 20 6.44 -26.14 -16.61
N ILE A 21 7.34 -26.66 -17.45
CA ILE A 21 8.40 -25.84 -18.08
C ILE A 21 7.78 -24.76 -18.97
N ILE A 22 6.78 -25.11 -19.79
CA ILE A 22 6.06 -24.16 -20.65
C ILE A 22 5.38 -23.09 -19.80
N ALA A 23 4.68 -23.46 -18.73
CA ALA A 23 4.05 -22.52 -17.82
C ALA A 23 5.05 -21.57 -17.17
N ILE A 24 6.23 -22.07 -16.74
CA ILE A 24 7.32 -21.25 -16.19
C ILE A 24 7.86 -20.28 -17.24
N VAL A 25 8.07 -20.71 -18.49
CA VAL A 25 8.56 -19.84 -19.56
C VAL A 25 7.54 -18.76 -19.90
N ILE A 26 6.25 -19.10 -19.99
CA ILE A 26 5.16 -18.15 -20.20
C ILE A 26 5.12 -17.12 -19.06
N ALA A 27 5.15 -17.59 -17.81
CA ALA A 27 5.16 -16.72 -16.64
C ALA A 27 6.38 -15.79 -16.65
N LYS A 28 7.58 -16.33 -16.87
CA LYS A 28 8.82 -15.53 -16.93
C LYS A 28 8.74 -14.45 -18.00
N ASN A 29 8.27 -14.77 -19.20
CA ASN A 29 8.13 -13.81 -20.28
C ASN A 29 7.07 -12.74 -19.98
N TYR A 30 5.93 -13.15 -19.40
CA TYR A 30 4.87 -12.23 -19.00
C TYR A 30 5.34 -11.25 -17.93
N TYR A 31 5.91 -11.75 -16.83
CA TYR A 31 6.40 -10.91 -15.73
C TYR A 31 7.62 -10.07 -16.13
N SER A 32 8.50 -10.58 -16.99
CA SER A 32 9.61 -9.78 -17.53
C SER A 32 9.12 -8.58 -18.33
N LYS A 33 8.08 -8.76 -19.17
CA LYS A 33 7.49 -7.66 -19.93
C LYS A 33 6.76 -6.68 -19.02
N LYS A 34 5.98 -7.19 -18.05
CA LYS A 34 5.29 -6.33 -17.08
C LYS A 34 6.27 -5.50 -16.27
N ASN A 35 7.34 -6.11 -15.77
CA ASN A 35 8.38 -5.42 -15.01
C ASN A 35 9.14 -4.40 -15.88
N ALA A 36 9.39 -4.73 -17.15
CA ALA A 36 10.00 -3.79 -18.09
C ALA A 36 9.11 -2.58 -18.38
N SER A 37 7.77 -2.69 -18.25
CA SER A 37 6.85 -1.55 -18.42
C SER A 37 6.72 -0.64 -17.19
N ILE A 38 7.36 -0.98 -16.06
CA ILE A 38 7.36 -0.12 -14.87
C ILE A 38 8.20 1.12 -15.16
N ASP A 39 7.75 2.29 -14.69
CA ASP A 39 8.53 3.53 -14.76
C ASP A 39 9.91 3.33 -14.10
N PRO A 40 11.00 3.42 -14.89
CA PRO A 40 12.34 3.08 -14.43
C PRO A 40 12.83 3.99 -13.30
N ARG A 41 12.28 5.21 -13.19
CA ARG A 41 12.71 6.20 -12.18
C ARG A 41 12.30 5.81 -10.76
N ILE A 42 11.31 4.91 -10.60
CA ILE A 42 10.79 4.50 -9.28
C ILE A 42 11.07 3.03 -8.95
N VAL A 43 11.82 2.31 -9.78
CA VAL A 43 12.12 0.89 -9.54
C VAL A 43 12.82 0.70 -8.20
N GLU A 44 13.78 1.56 -7.87
CA GLU A 44 14.47 1.55 -6.57
C GLU A 44 13.48 1.68 -5.40
N ALA A 45 12.52 2.62 -5.49
CA ALA A 45 11.51 2.80 -4.45
C ALA A 45 10.63 1.55 -4.26
N ARG A 46 10.32 0.82 -5.33
CA ARG A 46 9.55 -0.43 -5.26
C ARG A 46 10.33 -1.56 -4.62
N GLU A 47 11.59 -1.73 -4.99
CA GLU A 47 12.48 -2.73 -4.39
C GLU A 47 12.70 -2.45 -2.90
N LEU A 48 12.76 -1.17 -2.50
CA LEU A 48 12.78 -0.79 -1.10
C LEU A 48 11.47 -1.17 -0.39
N TYR A 49 10.31 -0.92 -1.00
CA TYR A 49 9.03 -1.35 -0.42
C TYR A 49 8.90 -2.87 -0.23
N GLU A 50 9.56 -3.70 -1.04
CA GLU A 50 9.59 -5.15 -0.81
C GLU A 50 10.30 -5.49 0.51
N LYS A 51 11.39 -4.78 0.83
CA LYS A 51 12.14 -4.95 2.10
C LYS A 51 11.38 -4.38 3.30
N TYR A 52 10.54 -3.35 3.10
CA TYR A 52 9.69 -2.77 4.16
C TYR A 52 8.87 -3.86 4.86
N ASN A 53 8.22 -4.74 4.09
CA ASN A 53 7.35 -5.77 4.65
C ASN A 53 8.12 -6.71 5.58
N GLN A 54 9.34 -7.10 5.19
CA GLN A 54 10.21 -7.94 6.01
C GLN A 54 10.62 -7.25 7.33
N PHE A 55 10.97 -5.96 7.28
CA PHE A 55 11.35 -5.22 8.48
C PHE A 55 10.16 -4.93 9.40
N ALA A 56 8.99 -4.65 8.83
CA ALA A 56 7.76 -4.46 9.58
C ALA A 56 7.35 -5.74 10.32
N GLU A 57 7.44 -6.91 9.66
CA GLU A 57 7.16 -8.21 10.29
C GLU A 57 8.17 -8.57 11.39
N THR A 58 9.44 -8.21 11.20
CA THR A 58 10.51 -8.48 12.18
C THR A 58 10.68 -7.36 13.23
N SER A 59 9.78 -6.37 13.25
CA SER A 59 9.80 -5.23 14.19
C SER A 59 11.11 -4.43 14.20
N GLN A 60 11.83 -4.38 13.07
CA GLN A 60 13.05 -3.58 12.90
C GLN A 60 12.71 -2.13 12.53
N LEU A 61 12.18 -1.38 13.49
CA LEU A 61 11.55 -0.08 13.23
C LEU A 61 12.54 1.02 12.78
N ASP A 62 13.80 0.98 13.23
CA ASP A 62 14.83 1.91 12.74
C ASP A 62 15.12 1.69 11.25
N SER A 63 15.23 0.44 10.83
CA SER A 63 15.39 0.07 9.41
C SER A 63 14.18 0.49 8.59
N VAL A 64 12.97 0.40 9.17
CA VAL A 64 11.75 0.93 8.53
C VAL A 64 11.88 2.43 8.26
N PHE A 65 12.27 3.24 9.24
CA PHE A 65 12.40 4.69 9.02
C PHE A 65 13.46 5.05 7.99
N HIS A 66 14.63 4.39 8.04
CA HIS A 66 15.68 4.59 7.05
C HIS A 66 15.17 4.33 5.64
N LEU A 67 14.48 3.20 5.46
CA LEU A 67 13.92 2.80 4.18
C LEU A 67 12.83 3.76 3.68
N LEU A 68 11.93 4.19 4.56
CA LEU A 68 10.91 5.18 4.21
C LEU A 68 11.53 6.52 3.78
N ASN A 69 12.63 6.95 4.39
CA ASN A 69 13.34 8.17 3.99
C ASN A 69 13.99 8.03 2.60
N GLN A 70 14.54 6.86 2.28
CA GLN A 70 15.09 6.60 0.94
C GLN A 70 13.99 6.62 -0.12
N ILE A 71 12.87 5.96 0.14
CA ILE A 71 11.70 5.96 -0.77
C ILE A 71 11.19 7.40 -0.97
N GLU A 72 11.12 8.19 0.09
CA GLU A 72 10.71 9.60 0.00
C GLU A 72 11.63 10.40 -0.92
N ALA A 73 12.94 10.20 -0.79
CA ALA A 73 13.93 10.90 -1.61
C ALA A 73 13.76 10.58 -3.11
N VAL A 74 13.46 9.32 -3.46
CA VAL A 74 13.17 8.92 -4.83
C VAL A 74 11.94 9.67 -5.37
N TYR A 75 10.80 9.62 -4.67
CA TYR A 75 9.59 10.30 -5.13
C TYR A 75 9.73 11.83 -5.15
N ALA A 76 10.44 12.42 -4.18
CA ALA A 76 10.69 13.86 -4.13
C ALA A 76 11.54 14.34 -5.33
N GLY A 77 12.39 13.47 -5.87
CA GLY A 77 13.21 13.74 -7.06
C GLY A 77 12.40 13.78 -8.37
N ILE A 78 11.17 13.28 -8.39
CA ILE A 78 10.39 13.11 -9.62
C ILE A 78 9.08 13.93 -9.51
N PRO A 79 8.96 15.09 -10.19
CA PRO A 79 7.80 15.98 -10.06
C PRO A 79 6.45 15.29 -10.18
N HIS A 80 6.33 14.33 -11.11
CA HIS A 80 5.13 13.51 -11.33
C HIS A 80 4.64 12.76 -10.08
N TYR A 81 5.55 12.31 -9.22
CA TYR A 81 5.19 11.50 -8.04
C TYR A 81 5.01 12.32 -6.76
N LYS A 82 5.37 13.60 -6.73
CA LYS A 82 5.39 14.40 -5.48
C LYS A 82 4.06 14.44 -4.73
N LYS A 83 2.93 14.38 -5.45
CA LYS A 83 1.57 14.40 -4.89
C LYS A 83 0.81 13.11 -5.17
N SER A 84 1.53 12.04 -5.47
CA SER A 84 0.95 10.75 -5.85
C SER A 84 0.40 9.98 -4.65
N PHE A 85 -0.47 9.01 -4.92
CA PHE A 85 -1.00 8.11 -3.89
C PHE A 85 0.11 7.35 -3.17
N GLU A 86 1.23 7.05 -3.82
CA GLU A 86 2.39 6.37 -3.22
C GLU A 86 3.01 7.17 -2.07
N VAL A 87 3.06 8.50 -2.20
CA VAL A 87 3.52 9.37 -1.11
C VAL A 87 2.52 9.33 0.05
N GLY A 88 1.22 9.27 -0.23
CA GLY A 88 0.21 9.03 0.80
C GLY A 88 0.44 7.73 1.58
N VAL A 89 0.85 6.66 0.89
CA VAL A 89 1.18 5.35 1.50
C VAL A 89 2.38 5.47 2.41
N LEU A 90 3.44 6.13 1.92
CA LEU A 90 4.66 6.37 2.68
C LEU A 90 4.36 7.05 4.01
N TYR A 91 3.59 8.13 3.97
CA TYR A 91 3.24 8.92 5.14
C TYR A 91 2.36 8.15 6.13
N ASN A 92 1.40 7.35 5.65
CA ASN A 92 0.60 6.49 6.53
C ASN A 92 1.44 5.39 7.19
N ASN A 93 2.35 4.76 6.44
CA ASN A 93 3.25 3.74 6.97
C ASN A 93 4.18 4.32 8.05
N ARG A 94 4.68 5.54 7.83
CA ARG A 94 5.49 6.25 8.82
C ARG A 94 4.69 6.55 10.09
N ALA A 95 3.44 7.00 9.94
CA ALA A 95 2.55 7.22 11.07
C ALA A 95 2.29 5.93 11.86
N ALA A 96 1.97 4.82 11.17
CA ALA A 96 1.75 3.52 11.79
C ALA A 96 3.00 3.01 12.54
N THR A 97 4.19 3.30 12.02
CA THR A 97 5.47 2.98 12.69
C THR A 97 5.63 3.75 14.00
N TYR A 98 5.34 5.06 14.00
CA TYR A 98 5.33 5.87 15.22
C TYR A 98 4.27 5.44 16.23
N LEU A 99 3.05 5.09 15.78
CA LEU A 99 2.00 4.55 16.65
C LEU A 99 2.43 3.23 17.29
N THR A 100 3.11 2.38 16.54
CA THR A 100 3.61 1.11 17.04
C THR A 100 4.63 1.33 18.15
N LEU A 101 5.56 2.27 17.97
CA LEU A 101 6.50 2.67 19.02
C LEU A 101 5.79 3.23 20.26
N ALA A 102 4.82 4.13 20.06
CA ALA A 102 4.12 4.79 21.15
C ALA A 102 3.30 3.81 21.99
N LEU A 103 2.61 2.86 21.36
CA LEU A 103 1.66 1.97 22.03
C LEU A 103 2.28 0.68 22.56
N TYR A 104 3.38 0.21 21.96
CA TYR A 104 3.90 -1.14 22.23
C TYR A 104 5.38 -1.19 22.59
N SER A 105 6.12 -0.07 22.57
CA SER A 105 7.52 -0.10 23.01
C SER A 105 7.61 -0.23 24.54
N PRO A 106 8.13 -1.35 25.08
CA PRO A 106 8.25 -1.54 26.52
C PRO A 106 9.28 -0.59 27.16
N VAL A 107 10.22 -0.09 26.36
CA VAL A 107 11.25 0.85 26.80
C VAL A 107 10.65 2.25 27.00
N LEU A 108 9.71 2.64 26.14
CA LEU A 108 9.14 4.00 26.12
C LEU A 108 7.83 4.10 26.90
N SER A 109 7.15 2.99 27.20
CA SER A 109 5.83 2.99 27.86
C SER A 109 5.81 3.63 29.26
N ALA A 110 6.97 3.79 29.90
CA ALA A 110 7.10 4.47 31.20
C ALA A 110 7.42 5.98 31.08
N ASP A 111 7.78 6.45 29.88
CA ASP A 111 8.12 7.85 29.61
C ASP A 111 6.98 8.52 28.82
N THR A 112 6.09 9.19 29.56
CA THR A 112 4.91 9.85 28.99
C THR A 112 5.30 10.95 27.99
N ILE A 113 6.42 11.65 28.21
CA ILE A 113 6.89 12.72 27.31
C ILE A 113 7.33 12.12 25.98
N ALA A 114 8.06 11.01 26.02
CA ALA A 114 8.47 10.31 24.82
C ALA A 114 7.26 9.78 24.03
N VAL A 115 6.28 9.17 24.69
CA VAL A 115 5.06 8.67 24.04
C VAL A 115 4.26 9.81 23.40
N ASP A 116 4.08 10.94 24.11
CA ASP A 116 3.37 12.10 23.56
C ASP A 116 4.07 12.69 22.34
N SER A 117 5.40 12.75 22.34
CA SER A 117 6.20 13.17 21.19
C SER A 117 6.02 12.23 19.99
N LEU A 118 6.00 10.91 20.22
CA LEU A 118 5.74 9.92 19.17
C LEU A 118 4.31 10.04 18.63
N MET A 119 3.31 10.25 19.49
CA MET A 119 1.92 10.48 19.10
C MET A 119 1.76 11.74 18.26
N ALA A 120 2.44 12.84 18.63
CA ALA A 120 2.44 14.07 17.85
C ALA A 120 3.08 13.88 16.46
N ARG A 121 4.18 13.11 16.38
CA ARG A 121 4.77 12.74 15.08
C ARG A 121 3.81 11.89 14.26
N ALA A 122 3.22 10.86 14.86
CA ALA A 122 2.24 10.01 14.20
C ALA A 122 1.08 10.84 13.62
N GLU A 123 0.51 11.73 14.42
CA GLU A 123 -0.58 12.62 14.01
C GLU A 123 -0.21 13.46 12.80
N LYS A 124 0.95 14.13 12.84
CA LYS A 124 1.44 14.93 11.72
C LYS A 124 1.52 14.09 10.44
N TYR A 125 2.07 12.88 10.51
CA TYR A 125 2.20 12.00 9.35
C TYR A 125 0.85 11.45 8.87
N VAL A 126 -0.09 11.12 9.77
CA VAL A 126 -1.47 10.74 9.41
C VAL A 126 -2.18 11.89 8.71
N GLN A 127 -2.12 13.10 9.26
CA GLN A 127 -2.76 14.28 8.67
C GLN A 127 -2.22 14.57 7.27
N THR A 128 -0.90 14.47 7.07
CA THR A 128 -0.32 14.60 5.73
C THR A 128 -0.80 13.50 4.78
N SER A 129 -0.89 12.24 5.25
CA SER A 129 -1.42 11.14 4.44
C SER A 129 -2.88 11.37 4.02
N ILE A 130 -3.74 11.79 4.97
CA ILE A 130 -5.13 12.16 4.69
C ILE A 130 -5.19 13.27 3.65
N HIS A 131 -4.40 14.34 3.83
CA HIS A 131 -4.36 15.45 2.89
C HIS A 131 -3.94 15.01 1.47
N LEU A 132 -2.89 14.19 1.37
CA LEU A 132 -2.42 13.67 0.08
C LEU A 132 -3.48 12.81 -0.60
N TYR A 133 -4.11 11.88 0.12
CA TYR A 133 -5.15 11.02 -0.45
C TYR A 133 -6.40 11.78 -0.84
N THR A 134 -6.88 12.71 -0.01
CA THR A 134 -8.07 13.51 -0.32
C THR A 134 -7.82 14.39 -1.55
N ASN A 135 -6.66 15.03 -1.65
CA ASN A 135 -6.32 15.81 -2.84
C ASN A 135 -6.19 14.92 -4.08
N TRP A 136 -5.52 13.77 -3.94
CA TRP A 136 -5.34 12.83 -5.05
C TRP A 136 -6.68 12.30 -5.55
N LEU A 137 -7.59 11.91 -4.66
CA LEU A 137 -8.95 11.50 -5.03
C LEU A 137 -9.71 12.63 -5.71
N SER A 138 -9.63 13.87 -5.20
CA SER A 138 -10.29 15.01 -5.85
C SER A 138 -9.82 15.28 -7.28
N GLU A 139 -8.60 14.86 -7.63
CA GLU A 139 -8.02 15.01 -8.96
C GLU A 139 -8.32 13.80 -9.86
N PHE A 140 -8.31 12.58 -9.30
CA PHE A 140 -8.32 11.35 -10.08
C PHE A 140 -9.58 10.50 -9.97
N GLU A 141 -10.33 10.51 -8.86
CA GLU A 141 -11.35 9.50 -8.51
C GLU A 141 -12.35 9.18 -9.63
N GLU A 142 -12.87 10.21 -10.32
CA GLU A 142 -13.91 10.08 -11.35
C GLU A 142 -13.37 10.14 -12.79
N LEU A 143 -12.05 10.17 -12.98
CA LEU A 143 -11.46 10.28 -14.30
C LEU A 143 -11.48 8.96 -15.07
N SER A 144 -11.93 9.02 -16.33
CA SER A 144 -11.75 7.92 -17.28
C SER A 144 -10.28 7.73 -17.66
N GLU A 145 -9.94 6.56 -18.20
CA GLU A 145 -8.59 6.25 -18.70
C GLU A 145 -8.03 7.32 -19.65
N ALA A 146 -8.85 7.75 -20.62
CA ALA A 146 -8.46 8.77 -21.59
C ALA A 146 -8.23 10.15 -20.93
N ALA A 147 -9.03 10.48 -19.90
CA ALA A 147 -8.84 11.71 -19.14
C ALA A 147 -7.57 11.66 -18.29
N ILE A 148 -7.28 10.52 -17.65
CA ILE A 148 -6.02 10.27 -16.92
C ILE A 148 -4.84 10.44 -17.88
N GLN A 149 -4.88 9.79 -19.04
CA GLN A 149 -3.83 9.90 -20.05
C GLN A 149 -3.59 11.36 -20.44
N SER A 150 -4.66 12.10 -20.79
CA SER A 150 -4.56 13.50 -21.17
C SER A 150 -3.99 14.37 -20.05
N LEU A 151 -4.32 14.07 -18.79
CA LEU A 151 -3.88 14.84 -17.63
C LEU A 151 -2.38 14.64 -17.35
N ILE A 152 -1.88 13.41 -17.46
CA ILE A 152 -0.55 13.06 -16.97
C ILE A 152 0.54 13.00 -18.05
N THR A 153 0.18 12.89 -19.35
CA THR A 153 1.16 12.59 -20.41
C THR A 153 2.37 13.52 -20.39
N ASP A 154 2.12 14.83 -20.35
CA ASP A 154 3.18 15.83 -20.44
C ASP A 154 4.08 15.82 -19.21
N THR A 155 3.49 15.74 -18.01
CA THR A 155 4.24 15.76 -16.74
C THR A 155 4.97 14.44 -16.50
N PHE A 156 4.39 13.31 -16.89
CA PHE A 156 4.97 11.99 -16.74
C PHE A 156 6.24 11.82 -17.58
N LYS A 157 6.26 12.33 -18.81
CA LYS A 157 7.39 12.20 -19.76
C LYS A 157 8.63 13.02 -19.36
N ILE A 158 8.51 13.95 -18.41
CA ILE A 158 9.65 14.77 -17.94
C ILE A 158 10.74 13.87 -17.35
N GLY A 159 11.95 13.92 -17.93
CA GLY A 159 13.08 13.10 -17.48
C GLY A 159 13.17 11.70 -18.13
N LEU A 160 12.30 11.39 -19.09
CA LEU A 160 12.33 10.15 -19.88
C LEU A 160 12.89 10.34 -21.30
N SER A 161 13.47 11.49 -21.63
CA SER A 161 13.92 11.85 -22.98
C SER A 161 15.01 10.95 -23.58
N HIS A 162 15.69 10.16 -22.76
CA HIS A 162 16.72 9.21 -23.19
C HIS A 162 16.14 7.84 -23.61
N PHE A 163 14.87 7.58 -23.33
CA PHE A 163 14.14 6.40 -23.81
C PHE A 163 13.50 6.65 -25.17
N THR A 164 13.30 5.58 -25.93
CA THR A 164 12.56 5.63 -27.19
C THR A 164 11.10 6.03 -26.96
N GLN A 165 10.42 6.52 -27.99
CA GLN A 165 8.99 6.84 -27.91
C GLN A 165 8.15 5.61 -27.53
N GLU A 166 8.48 4.44 -28.08
CA GLU A 166 7.80 3.19 -27.77
C GLU A 166 7.91 2.83 -26.28
N GLU A 167 9.10 2.93 -25.69
CA GLU A 167 9.31 2.68 -24.26
C GLU A 167 8.55 3.70 -23.39
N GLN A 168 8.59 4.98 -23.75
CA GLN A 168 7.86 6.02 -23.02
C GLN A 168 6.35 5.75 -23.00
N GLU A 169 5.77 5.31 -24.13
CA GLU A 169 4.36 4.94 -24.20
C GLU A 169 4.05 3.67 -23.39
N GLN A 170 4.96 2.69 -23.36
CA GLN A 170 4.81 1.51 -22.50
C GLN A 170 4.78 1.89 -21.01
N PHE A 171 5.71 2.75 -20.57
CA PHE A 171 5.74 3.24 -19.18
C PHE A 171 4.49 4.05 -18.84
N LEU A 172 4.03 4.90 -19.76
CA LEU A 172 2.83 5.72 -19.57
C LEU A 172 1.58 4.85 -19.46
N THR A 173 1.42 3.88 -20.35
CA THR A 173 0.30 2.92 -20.32
C THR A 173 0.26 2.17 -18.99
N HIS A 174 1.41 1.68 -18.51
CA HIS A 174 1.48 1.05 -17.21
C HIS A 174 1.14 2.03 -16.07
N ARG A 175 1.61 3.27 -16.13
CA ARG A 175 1.29 4.29 -15.12
C ARG A 175 -0.21 4.61 -15.06
N ILE A 176 -0.88 4.68 -16.20
CA ILE A 176 -2.33 4.90 -16.27
C ILE A 176 -3.07 3.75 -15.58
N SER A 177 -2.69 2.50 -15.86
CA SER A 177 -3.25 1.33 -15.18
C SER A 177 -3.07 1.39 -13.66
N GLU A 178 -1.91 1.87 -13.18
CA GLU A 178 -1.68 2.01 -11.74
C GLU A 178 -2.52 3.10 -11.08
N ILE A 179 -2.79 4.18 -11.81
CA ILE A 179 -3.70 5.23 -11.35
C ILE A 179 -5.13 4.68 -11.27
N GLN A 180 -5.56 3.89 -12.26
CA GLN A 180 -6.87 3.23 -12.22
C GLN A 180 -7.01 2.28 -11.04
N ASP A 181 -6.01 1.43 -10.80
CA ASP A 181 -5.96 0.58 -9.61
C ASP A 181 -6.00 1.41 -8.31
N ALA A 182 -5.35 2.58 -8.32
CA ALA A 182 -5.33 3.48 -7.17
C ALA A 182 -6.64 4.23 -6.95
N GLN A 183 -7.48 4.46 -7.96
CA GLN A 183 -8.84 5.03 -7.78
C GLN A 183 -9.66 4.14 -6.85
N ILE A 184 -9.54 2.82 -7.03
CA ILE A 184 -10.21 1.80 -6.23
C ILE A 184 -9.54 1.63 -4.85
N GLU A 185 -8.21 1.60 -4.80
CA GLU A 185 -7.50 1.31 -3.55
C GLU A 185 -7.39 2.50 -2.58
N THR A 186 -7.43 3.73 -3.09
CA THR A 186 -7.16 4.92 -2.26
C THR A 186 -8.23 5.19 -1.20
N PRO A 187 -9.55 5.02 -1.44
CA PRO A 187 -10.56 5.14 -0.38
C PRO A 187 -10.31 4.15 0.76
N ARG A 188 -9.94 2.91 0.42
CA ARG A 188 -9.53 1.89 1.40
C ARG A 188 -8.31 2.33 2.21
N ARG A 189 -7.27 2.88 1.57
CA ARG A 189 -6.06 3.37 2.26
C ARG A 189 -6.37 4.58 3.13
N LEU A 190 -7.19 5.50 2.64
CA LEU A 190 -7.65 6.68 3.38
C LEU A 190 -8.43 6.28 4.64
N SER A 191 -9.26 5.23 4.56
CA SER A 191 -9.92 4.68 5.75
C SER A 191 -8.94 4.24 6.84
N VAL A 192 -7.77 3.70 6.46
CA VAL A 192 -6.73 3.30 7.42
C VAL A 192 -6.10 4.54 8.05
N SER A 193 -5.84 5.59 7.27
CA SER A 193 -5.34 6.86 7.81
C SER A 193 -6.30 7.48 8.83
N TYR A 194 -7.61 7.52 8.54
CA TYR A 194 -8.63 7.95 9.53
C TYR A 194 -8.68 7.04 10.75
N THR A 195 -8.52 5.73 10.58
CA THR A 195 -8.43 4.79 11.71
C THR A 195 -7.24 5.12 12.62
N ASN A 196 -6.08 5.40 12.03
CA ASN A 196 -4.88 5.80 12.76
C ASN A 196 -5.08 7.13 13.49
N LEU A 197 -5.75 8.11 12.87
CA LEU A 197 -6.09 9.37 13.52
C LEU A 197 -7.02 9.16 14.74
N GLY A 198 -8.05 8.32 14.60
CA GLY A 198 -8.95 8.01 15.70
C GLY A 198 -8.25 7.31 16.86
N ILE A 199 -7.25 6.45 16.59
CA ILE A 199 -6.41 5.85 17.65
C ILE A 199 -5.67 6.92 18.45
N ILE A 200 -5.15 7.96 17.78
CA ILE A 200 -4.45 9.07 18.43
C ILE A 200 -5.42 9.88 19.30
N PHE A 201 -6.59 10.25 18.77
CA PHE A 201 -7.58 10.99 19.54
C PHE A 201 -8.05 10.20 20.76
N ARG A 202 -8.30 8.90 20.60
CA ARG A 202 -8.66 8.05 21.73
C ARG A 202 -7.55 7.98 22.78
N TYR A 203 -6.28 7.91 22.37
CA TYR A 203 -5.15 7.93 23.32
C TYR A 203 -5.15 9.21 24.15
N ARG A 204 -5.54 10.35 23.56
CA ARG A 204 -5.66 11.65 24.24
C ARG A 204 -7.01 11.87 24.95
N GLU A 205 -7.84 10.83 25.08
CA GLU A 205 -9.19 10.90 25.66
C GLU A 205 -10.19 11.80 24.91
N ASN A 206 -9.87 12.19 23.67
CA ASN A 206 -10.77 12.91 22.76
C ASN A 206 -11.71 11.90 22.08
N LEU A 207 -12.69 11.39 22.83
CA LEU A 207 -13.51 10.25 22.41
C LEU A 207 -14.49 10.58 21.28
N GLU A 208 -14.98 11.82 21.22
CA GLU A 208 -15.91 12.28 20.18
C GLU A 208 -15.20 12.32 18.81
N GLU A 209 -14.05 12.98 18.73
CA GLU A 209 -13.24 13.06 17.52
C GLU A 209 -12.71 11.68 17.10
N ALA A 210 -12.41 10.81 18.07
CA ALA A 210 -12.05 9.42 17.78
C ALA A 210 -13.21 8.67 17.10
N ALA A 211 -14.44 8.82 17.61
CA ALA A 211 -15.62 8.21 17.03
C ALA A 211 -15.90 8.74 15.63
N GLU A 212 -15.81 10.07 15.41
CA GLU A 212 -15.93 10.69 14.09
C GLU A 212 -14.93 10.11 13.09
N CYS A 213 -13.66 9.95 13.49
CA CYS A 213 -12.64 9.35 12.65
C CYS A 213 -12.98 7.90 12.26
N TYR A 214 -13.45 7.09 13.21
CA TYR A 214 -13.81 5.71 12.92
C TYR A 214 -15.06 5.60 12.04
N ILE A 215 -16.05 6.47 12.24
CA ILE A 215 -17.23 6.59 11.37
C ILE A 215 -16.77 6.96 9.97
N LYS A 216 -15.90 7.97 9.83
CA LYS A 216 -15.38 8.39 8.53
C LYS A 216 -14.61 7.27 7.82
N ALA A 217 -13.82 6.51 8.56
CA ALA A 217 -13.13 5.33 8.02
C ALA A 217 -14.12 4.29 7.47
N LEU A 218 -15.24 4.06 8.17
CA LEU A 218 -16.27 3.10 7.75
C LEU A 218 -17.13 3.61 6.58
N GLU A 219 -17.32 4.94 6.44
CA GLU A 219 -17.93 5.53 5.25
C GLU A 219 -17.07 5.32 4.00
N LEU A 220 -15.74 5.44 4.14
CA LEU A 220 -14.79 5.24 3.04
C LEU A 220 -14.60 3.76 2.71
N TRP A 221 -14.61 2.90 3.73
CA TRP A 221 -14.49 1.45 3.57
C TRP A 221 -15.16 0.72 4.73
N ASP A 222 -16.36 0.23 4.46
CA ASP A 222 -17.24 -0.44 5.43
C ASP A 222 -16.64 -1.73 6.03
N GLN A 223 -15.66 -2.33 5.36
CA GLN A 223 -14.97 -3.54 5.82
C GLN A 223 -13.70 -3.26 6.62
N ASN A 224 -13.47 -2.00 7.02
CA ASN A 224 -12.40 -1.64 7.94
C ASN A 224 -12.69 -2.16 9.35
N LEU A 225 -12.41 -3.46 9.57
CA LEU A 225 -12.64 -4.13 10.85
C LEU A 225 -11.88 -3.47 12.02
N THR A 226 -10.73 -2.85 11.73
CA THR A 226 -9.96 -2.13 12.76
C THR A 226 -10.73 -0.90 13.21
N ALA A 227 -11.23 -0.05 12.29
CA ALA A 227 -12.09 1.08 12.63
C ALA A 227 -13.34 0.62 13.39
N GLU A 228 -14.02 -0.41 12.88
CA GLU A 228 -15.24 -0.96 13.48
C GLU A 228 -15.00 -1.42 14.93
N ASN A 229 -13.91 -2.15 15.17
CA ASN A 229 -13.59 -2.64 16.51
C ASN A 229 -13.17 -1.53 17.46
N ASN A 230 -12.48 -0.50 16.97
CA ASN A 230 -12.15 0.64 17.81
C ASN A 230 -13.40 1.45 18.17
N LEU A 231 -14.34 1.62 17.24
CA LEU A 231 -15.64 2.24 17.51
C LEU A 231 -16.49 1.38 18.47
N ASN A 232 -16.55 0.06 18.27
CA ASN A 232 -17.24 -0.84 19.18
C ASN A 232 -16.69 -0.76 20.60
N LYS A 233 -15.36 -0.65 20.75
CA LYS A 233 -14.73 -0.45 22.06
C LYS A 233 -15.20 0.84 22.73
N LEU A 234 -15.30 1.94 21.98
CA LEU A 234 -15.81 3.22 22.51
C LEU A 234 -17.29 3.11 22.92
N LEU A 235 -18.10 2.37 22.17
CA LEU A 235 -19.53 2.23 22.39
C LEU A 235 -19.92 1.10 23.36
N GLY A 236 -18.95 0.39 23.96
CA GLY A 236 -19.20 -0.77 24.82
C GLY A 236 -19.84 -1.97 24.09
N LYS A 237 -19.62 -2.08 22.77
CA LYS A 237 -20.16 -3.16 21.91
C LYS A 237 -19.16 -4.31 21.75
N PRO A 238 -19.62 -5.53 21.44
CA PRO A 238 -18.74 -6.67 21.21
C PRO A 238 -17.83 -6.46 19.99
N LEU A 239 -16.60 -6.93 20.09
CA LEU A 239 -15.64 -6.92 18.98
C LEU A 239 -16.01 -7.96 17.93
N LYS A 240 -15.84 -7.62 16.65
CA LYS A 240 -16.00 -8.52 15.52
C LYS A 240 -14.66 -9.14 15.11
N LYS A 241 -14.74 -10.32 14.51
CA LYS A 241 -13.60 -11.04 13.92
C LYS A 241 -13.96 -11.45 12.50
N ARG A 242 -12.98 -11.44 11.60
CA ARG A 242 -13.18 -12.03 10.26
C ARG A 242 -13.49 -13.51 10.39
N THR A 243 -14.52 -13.96 9.70
CA THR A 243 -14.86 -15.38 9.58
C THR A 243 -13.77 -16.13 8.80
N ILE A 244 -13.72 -17.46 8.91
CA ILE A 244 -12.81 -18.28 8.10
C ILE A 244 -13.04 -18.00 6.61
N LEU A 245 -14.30 -17.90 6.20
CA LEU A 245 -14.66 -17.62 4.81
C LEU A 245 -14.12 -16.26 4.36
N GLN A 246 -14.25 -15.20 5.17
CA GLN A 246 -13.69 -13.88 4.85
C GLN A 246 -12.15 -13.84 4.85
N LYS A 247 -11.49 -14.77 5.56
CA LYS A 247 -10.03 -14.90 5.53
C LYS A 247 -9.56 -15.62 4.26
N LEU A 248 -10.29 -16.64 3.83
CA LEU A 248 -9.98 -17.43 2.64
C LEU A 248 -10.38 -16.70 1.34
N PHE A 249 -11.48 -15.95 1.42
CA PHE A 249 -12.05 -15.18 0.32
C PHE A 249 -12.27 -13.75 0.81
N PRO A 250 -11.19 -12.95 0.93
CA PRO A 250 -11.35 -11.54 1.19
C PRO A 250 -12.21 -10.93 0.06
N PRO A 251 -13.17 -10.06 0.41
CA PRO A 251 -14.03 -9.39 -0.57
C PRO A 251 -13.19 -8.70 -1.64
N GLU A 252 -13.71 -8.72 -2.88
CA GLU A 252 -13.06 -8.09 -4.02
C GLU A 252 -12.86 -6.59 -3.79
N ARG A 253 -11.77 -6.08 -4.35
CA ARG A 253 -11.45 -4.65 -4.39
C ARG A 253 -12.46 -4.03 -5.34
N LYS A 254 -13.57 -3.51 -4.82
CA LYS A 254 -14.56 -2.76 -5.60
C LYS A 254 -14.11 -1.33 -5.77
#